data_AF-A0A7X9CLU5-F1
#
_entry.id   AF-A0A7X9CLU5-F1
#
_cell.length_a   1.000
_cell.length_b   1.000
_cell.length_c   1.000
_cell.angle_alpha   90.00
_cell.angle_beta   90.00
_cell.angle_gamma   90.00
#
_symmetry.space_group_name_H-M   'P 1'
#
loop_
_entity.id
_entity.type
_entity.pdbx_description
1 polymer ?
#
loop_
_entity_poly.entity_id
_entity_poly.type
_entity_poly.pdbx_seq_one_letter_code
_entity_poly.pdbx_strand_id
1 'polypeptide(L)'
;RGLISDEERYEKVIEIWNRTTGEVTDALMDGLDHMNDIFIMAHSGARGSKNQIRQLAGMRGLMASASGKTIEIPIQSNFREGLDVLEFFISTHGSRKGLADTALRTADSGYLTRRLVDVSQDVIIREEDCGTDKYLLAKDFKDGKEVIEDLRDRIIGRYSVEDIINPETGEIIVNKDEMITEDIADIIEQVGIKEVKVRSVLGCRTRHGVCAKCYGRNLATGDPVNVGEAVGTIAAQSIGEPGTQLTMRTFHTGGVAGADITQGLPRVEELFEARKPKGLAIISEISGEISINETKKKKEVVVTAKDGETKAYTVTYGSRFKVRPGDFVEAGDEITEGSVNPHDILKIKGVEGVQNYLVKEVQRVYRLQGVDIDDKHIEIIVRQMLSKVRIEEQGDTDLLPGSLVYLYDFEDINEKVIESGGKPAVGRRVLLGITKASLATESFLSAASFQETTRVLTEAAIKGKEDDLIGLKENVIIGKLIPAGTGMRRYKNIDIVYEDKEIETLIEEKHVDSITN
;
A
#
# COMPACT_ATOMS: atom_id res chain seq x y z
N ARG A 1 -13.60 39.65 31.20
CA ARG A 1 -13.51 40.82 30.31
C ARG A 1 -14.24 40.64 28.97
N GLY A 2 -14.70 39.43 28.61
CA GLY A 2 -15.52 39.22 27.40
C GLY A 2 -14.78 39.51 26.08
N LEU A 3 -13.46 39.44 26.09
CA LEU A 3 -12.60 39.85 24.96
C LEU A 3 -12.30 38.71 23.97
N ILE A 4 -12.52 37.46 24.39
CA ILE A 4 -12.27 36.24 23.61
C ILE A 4 -13.43 35.28 23.80
N SER A 5 -13.69 34.43 22.81
CA SER A 5 -14.65 33.33 22.92
C SER A 5 -14.10 32.21 23.83
N ASP A 6 -14.95 31.30 24.27
CA ASP A 6 -14.49 30.15 25.07
C ASP A 6 -13.66 29.16 24.24
N GLU A 7 -13.94 29.03 22.93
CA GLU A 7 -13.14 28.23 22.00
C GLU A 7 -11.74 28.82 21.83
N GLU A 8 -11.63 30.13 21.60
CA GLU A 8 -10.34 30.82 21.50
C GLU A 8 -9.56 30.75 22.82
N ARG A 9 -10.25 30.81 23.97
CA ARG A 9 -9.64 30.62 25.29
C ARG A 9 -9.07 29.20 25.41
N TYR A 10 -9.87 28.19 25.07
CA TYR A 10 -9.48 26.79 25.13
C TYR A 10 -8.23 26.51 24.28
N GLU A 11 -8.21 26.97 23.02
CA GLU A 11 -7.07 26.79 22.12
C GLU A 11 -5.81 27.47 22.65
N LYS A 12 -5.92 28.72 23.10
CA LYS A 12 -4.78 29.46 23.68
C LYS A 12 -4.23 28.80 24.95
N VAL A 13 -5.10 28.28 25.82
CA VAL A 13 -4.68 27.58 27.03
C VAL A 13 -3.87 26.32 26.68
N ILE A 14 -4.34 25.55 25.69
CA ILE A 14 -3.63 24.36 25.22
C ILE A 14 -2.28 24.73 24.59
N GLU A 15 -2.26 25.77 23.75
CA GLU A 15 -1.03 26.24 23.10
C GLU A 15 0.03 26.64 24.14
N ILE A 16 -0.38 27.41 25.16
CA ILE A 16 0.52 27.82 26.25
C ILE A 16 1.08 26.59 26.97
N TRP A 17 0.24 25.63 27.35
CA TRP A 17 0.70 24.44 28.06
C TRP A 17 1.59 23.53 27.20
N ASN A 18 1.31 23.41 25.91
CA ASN A 18 2.17 22.68 24.98
C ASN A 18 3.55 23.36 24.87
N ARG A 19 3.58 24.69 24.75
CA ARG A 19 4.83 25.45 24.70
C ARG A 19 5.63 25.28 25.99
N THR A 20 4.99 25.46 27.15
CA THR A 20 5.63 25.24 28.46
C THR A 20 6.16 23.82 28.60
N THR A 21 5.39 22.81 28.17
CA THR A 21 5.84 21.41 28.20
C THR A 21 7.09 21.21 27.32
N GLY A 22 7.14 21.84 26.14
CA GLY A 22 8.31 21.84 25.26
C GLY A 22 9.53 22.48 25.92
N GLU A 23 9.39 23.71 26.44
CA GLU A 23 10.46 24.44 27.13
C GLU A 23 11.04 23.65 28.32
N VAL A 24 10.18 23.02 29.13
CA VAL A 24 10.62 22.15 30.24
C VAL A 24 11.34 20.90 29.72
N THR A 25 10.90 20.35 28.59
CA THR A 25 11.55 19.18 27.99
C THR A 25 12.95 19.52 27.48
N ASP A 26 13.11 20.66 26.83
CA ASP A 26 14.39 21.10 26.29
C ASP A 26 15.37 21.41 27.44
N ALA A 27 14.92 22.16 28.45
CA ALA A 27 15.72 22.40 29.65
C ALA A 27 16.12 21.12 30.40
N LEU A 28 15.24 20.11 30.44
CA LEU A 28 15.55 18.80 31.02
C LEU A 28 16.64 18.09 30.21
N MET A 29 16.51 18.04 28.88
CA MET A 29 17.47 17.33 28.02
C MET A 29 18.85 18.00 28.04
N ASP A 30 18.90 19.34 28.06
CA ASP A 30 20.15 20.10 28.15
C ASP A 30 20.82 19.97 29.54
N GLY A 31 20.03 19.69 30.58
CA GLY A 31 20.51 19.50 31.94
C GLY A 31 21.00 18.08 32.28
N LEU A 32 20.80 17.11 31.39
CA LEU A 32 21.25 15.73 31.61
C LEU A 32 22.73 15.57 31.24
N ASP A 33 23.50 14.97 32.15
CA ASP A 33 24.88 14.57 31.85
C ASP A 33 24.90 13.52 30.74
N HIS A 34 25.86 13.63 29.83
CA HIS A 34 26.09 12.64 28.77
C HIS A 34 26.43 11.24 29.32
N MET A 35 26.97 11.17 30.54
CA MET A 35 27.26 9.89 31.23
C MET A 35 26.05 9.33 32.00
N ASN A 36 24.89 9.98 31.96
CA ASN A 36 23.67 9.48 32.60
C ASN A 36 23.12 8.27 31.83
N ASP A 37 22.89 7.15 32.53
CA ASP A 37 22.38 5.91 31.93
C ASP A 37 21.07 6.10 31.16
N ILE A 38 20.15 6.94 31.64
CA ILE A 38 18.87 7.22 30.98
C ILE A 38 19.11 7.98 29.67
N PHE A 39 20.05 8.93 29.68
CA PHE A 39 20.44 9.67 28.49
C PHE A 39 21.12 8.75 27.48
N ILE A 40 22.06 7.92 27.92
CA ILE A 40 22.75 6.93 27.08
C ILE A 40 21.75 5.95 26.46
N MET A 41 20.78 5.44 27.22
CA MET A 41 19.75 4.52 26.73
C MET A 41 18.88 5.12 25.62
N ALA A 42 18.47 6.39 25.77
CA ALA A 42 17.67 7.07 24.76
C ALA A 42 18.50 7.55 23.56
N HIS A 43 19.71 8.05 23.79
CA HIS A 43 20.59 8.55 22.72
C HIS A 43 21.16 7.42 21.85
N SER A 44 21.48 6.28 22.46
CA SER A 44 21.90 5.07 21.73
C SER A 44 20.77 4.42 20.92
N GLY A 45 19.52 4.83 21.13
CA GLY A 45 18.34 4.20 20.53
C GLY A 45 18.02 2.80 21.10
N ALA A 46 18.75 2.34 22.13
CA ALA A 46 18.55 1.03 22.72
C ALA A 46 17.14 0.88 23.32
N ARG A 47 16.72 1.86 24.12
CA ARG A 47 15.36 1.95 24.66
C ARG A 47 15.14 3.32 25.29
N GLY A 48 14.00 3.95 25.00
CA GLY A 48 13.71 5.28 25.55
C GLY A 48 13.53 6.30 24.44
N SER A 49 12.65 7.26 24.65
CA SER A 49 12.53 8.44 23.79
C SER A 49 12.54 9.71 24.64
N LYS A 50 12.83 10.86 24.01
CA LYS A 50 12.72 12.19 24.64
C LYS A 50 11.37 12.36 25.35
N ASN A 51 10.28 11.86 24.75
CA ASN A 51 8.94 11.89 25.34
C ASN A 51 8.79 11.02 26.59
N GLN A 52 9.48 9.87 26.67
CA GLN A 52 9.45 9.01 27.85
C GLN A 52 10.30 9.60 28.99
N ILE A 53 11.48 10.15 28.67
CA ILE A 53 12.32 10.87 29.63
C ILE A 53 11.58 12.07 30.22
N ARG A 54 10.88 12.82 29.37
CA ARG A 54 10.02 13.94 29.80
C ARG A 54 9.01 13.52 30.85
N GLN A 55 8.34 12.38 30.68
CA GLN A 55 7.34 11.91 31.66
C GLN A 55 7.99 11.46 32.98
N LEU A 56 9.24 11.00 32.95
CA LEU A 56 9.96 10.55 34.15
C LEU A 56 10.44 11.70 35.03
N ALA A 57 11.01 12.75 34.43
CA ALA A 57 11.73 13.79 35.16
C ALA A 57 11.37 15.25 34.77
N GLY A 58 10.52 15.44 33.77
CA GLY A 58 10.07 16.76 33.32
C GLY A 58 8.64 17.06 33.76
N MET A 59 7.77 17.36 32.79
CA MET A 59 6.33 17.51 32.99
C MET A 59 5.59 16.51 32.12
N ARG A 60 4.60 15.80 32.67
CA ARG A 60 3.81 14.85 31.88
C ARG A 60 2.98 15.56 30.80
N GLY A 61 2.43 16.73 31.15
CA GLY A 61 1.79 17.67 30.24
C GLY A 61 0.29 17.43 30.07
N LEU A 62 -0.25 17.83 28.91
CA LEU A 62 -1.68 17.72 28.61
C LEU A 62 -2.09 16.28 28.28
N MET A 63 -3.26 15.89 28.79
CA MET A 63 -3.82 14.57 28.55
C MET A 63 -5.02 14.60 27.60
N ALA A 64 -5.21 13.52 26.83
CA ALA A 64 -6.40 13.31 26.02
C ALA A 64 -7.52 12.63 26.82
N SER A 65 -8.74 13.13 26.68
CA SER A 65 -9.97 12.50 27.19
C SER A 65 -10.38 11.29 26.34
N ALA A 66 -11.37 10.53 26.84
CA ALA A 66 -11.92 9.39 26.10
C ALA A 66 -12.49 9.78 24.72
N SER A 67 -13.02 10.99 24.56
CA SER A 67 -13.53 11.50 23.28
C SER A 67 -12.42 11.97 22.33
N GLY A 68 -11.15 11.99 22.77
CA GLY A 68 -10.02 12.52 22.01
C GLY A 68 -9.78 14.02 22.19
N LYS A 69 -10.68 14.74 22.88
CA LYS A 69 -10.46 16.15 23.23
C LYS A 69 -9.36 16.27 24.29
N THR A 70 -8.46 17.24 24.14
CA THR A 70 -7.44 17.55 25.14
C THR A 70 -8.07 18.15 26.40
N ILE A 71 -7.64 17.69 27.57
CA ILE A 71 -8.09 18.21 28.86
C ILE A 71 -7.27 19.47 29.17
N GLU A 72 -7.95 20.59 29.49
CA GLU A 72 -7.30 21.89 29.73
C GLU A 72 -6.37 21.91 30.95
N ILE A 73 -6.61 21.00 31.91
CA ILE A 73 -5.83 20.88 33.14
C ILE A 73 -4.64 19.95 32.86
N PRO A 74 -3.39 20.46 32.80
CA PRO A 74 -2.21 19.64 32.59
C PRO A 74 -1.84 18.88 33.87
N ILE A 75 -1.04 17.83 33.69
CA ILE A 75 -0.32 17.18 34.79
C ILE A 75 1.06 17.84 34.88
N GLN A 76 1.28 18.57 35.98
CA GLN A 76 2.50 19.34 36.18
C GLN A 76 3.63 18.46 36.73
N SER A 77 3.27 17.50 37.57
CA SER A 77 4.21 16.59 38.21
C SER A 77 4.76 15.53 37.24
N ASN A 78 5.86 14.88 37.64
CA ASN A 78 6.45 13.75 36.93
C ASN A 78 6.46 12.47 37.77
N PHE A 79 6.86 11.34 37.16
CA PHE A 79 6.90 10.06 37.88
C PHE A 79 7.93 10.01 39.01
N ARG A 80 8.99 10.83 38.97
CA ARG A 80 9.96 10.92 40.05
C ARG A 80 9.41 11.67 41.27
N GLU A 81 8.65 12.73 41.06
CA GLU A 81 8.00 13.52 42.13
C GLU A 81 6.74 12.84 42.68
N GLY A 82 6.07 12.05 41.84
CA GLY A 82 4.78 11.43 42.15
C GLY A 82 3.61 12.24 41.59
N LEU A 83 2.46 11.59 41.46
CA LEU A 83 1.23 12.20 40.95
C LEU A 83 0.22 12.33 42.08
N ASP A 84 -0.48 13.45 42.17
CA ASP A 84 -1.66 13.56 43.04
C ASP A 84 -2.81 12.67 42.52
N VAL A 85 -3.77 12.36 43.39
CA VAL A 85 -4.93 11.52 43.07
C VAL A 85 -5.70 12.05 41.86
N LEU A 86 -5.85 13.37 41.74
CA LEU A 86 -6.54 13.99 40.60
C LEU A 86 -5.73 13.85 39.30
N GLU A 87 -4.43 14.12 39.34
CA GLU A 87 -3.53 13.97 38.17
C GLU A 87 -3.48 12.51 37.70
N PHE A 88 -3.36 11.59 38.65
CA PHE A 88 -3.41 10.16 38.37
C PHE A 88 -4.75 9.78 37.72
N PHE A 89 -5.87 10.22 38.29
CA PHE A 89 -7.22 9.95 37.75
C PHE A 89 -7.37 10.47 36.32
N ILE A 90 -6.96 11.71 36.04
CA ILE A 90 -6.98 12.30 34.68
C ILE A 90 -6.16 11.46 33.70
N SER A 91 -4.98 10.99 34.11
CA SER A 91 -4.12 10.13 33.28
C SER A 91 -4.75 8.77 32.94
N THR A 92 -5.67 8.27 33.79
CA THR A 92 -6.32 6.97 33.55
C THR A 92 -7.26 6.98 32.35
N HIS A 93 -7.87 8.12 32.01
CA HIS A 93 -8.81 8.20 30.88
C HIS A 93 -8.11 7.90 29.55
N GLY A 94 -7.01 8.61 29.29
CA GLY A 94 -6.22 8.40 28.07
C GLY A 94 -5.58 7.02 28.03
N SER A 95 -5.07 6.53 29.16
CA SER A 95 -4.47 5.20 29.27
C SER A 95 -5.49 4.08 28.98
N ARG A 96 -6.68 4.14 29.59
CA ARG A 96 -7.75 3.15 29.36
C ARG A 96 -8.25 3.16 27.92
N LYS A 97 -8.39 4.34 27.32
CA LYS A 97 -8.75 4.47 25.91
C LYS A 97 -7.71 3.77 25.03
N GLY A 98 -6.42 4.07 25.21
CA GLY A 98 -5.34 3.45 24.43
C GLY A 98 -5.31 1.92 24.56
N LEU A 99 -5.52 1.40 25.78
CA LEU A 99 -5.60 -0.05 26.03
C LEU A 99 -6.81 -0.69 25.32
N ALA A 100 -7.98 -0.06 25.42
CA ALA A 100 -9.20 -0.55 24.78
C ALA A 100 -9.11 -0.50 23.25
N ASP A 101 -8.63 0.62 22.69
CA ASP A 101 -8.41 0.78 21.25
C ASP A 101 -7.44 -0.28 20.74
N THR A 102 -6.36 -0.57 21.46
CA THR A 102 -5.40 -1.58 21.03
C THR A 102 -6.03 -2.99 21.04
N ALA A 103 -6.75 -3.33 22.11
CA ALA A 103 -7.42 -4.63 22.22
C ALA A 103 -8.48 -4.85 21.12
N LEU A 104 -9.19 -3.80 20.72
CA LEU A 104 -10.23 -3.87 19.70
C LEU A 104 -9.65 -3.82 18.27
N ARG A 105 -8.77 -2.86 17.99
CA ARG A 105 -8.27 -2.59 16.62
C ARG A 105 -7.27 -3.63 16.11
N THR A 106 -6.68 -4.42 17.00
CA THR A 106 -5.84 -5.56 16.59
C THR A 106 -6.64 -6.54 15.71
N ALA A 107 -7.92 -6.75 16.02
CA ALA A 107 -8.79 -7.61 15.23
C ALA A 107 -9.03 -7.05 13.82
N ASP A 108 -9.23 -5.73 13.69
CA ASP A 108 -9.44 -5.07 12.40
C ASP A 108 -8.21 -5.20 11.48
N SER A 109 -7.01 -5.08 12.06
CA SER A 109 -5.76 -5.22 11.32
C SER A 109 -5.47 -6.67 10.89
N GLY A 110 -5.71 -7.63 11.78
CA GLY A 110 -5.65 -9.05 11.43
C GLY A 110 -6.67 -9.42 10.35
N TYR A 111 -7.86 -8.82 10.40
CA TYR A 111 -8.89 -9.00 9.38
C TYR A 111 -8.53 -8.35 8.04
N LEU A 112 -7.87 -7.18 8.03
CA LEU A 112 -7.29 -6.60 6.81
C LEU A 112 -6.24 -7.53 6.20
N THR A 113 -5.31 -8.05 7.02
CA THR A 113 -4.27 -8.99 6.58
C THR A 113 -4.88 -10.22 5.92
N ARG A 114 -5.92 -10.80 6.54
CA ARG A 114 -6.67 -11.92 5.95
C ARG A 114 -7.23 -11.57 4.57
N ARG A 115 -7.91 -10.42 4.43
CA ARG A 115 -8.46 -9.97 3.14
C ARG A 115 -7.38 -9.74 2.08
N LEU A 116 -6.22 -9.21 2.48
CA LEU A 116 -5.08 -9.01 1.59
C LEU A 116 -4.52 -10.36 1.08
N VAL A 117 -4.44 -11.37 1.95
CA VAL A 117 -4.04 -12.73 1.54
C VAL A 117 -5.09 -13.32 0.60
N ASP A 118 -6.38 -13.18 0.92
CA ASP A 118 -7.47 -13.74 0.10
C ASP A 118 -7.50 -13.19 -1.32
N VAL A 119 -7.16 -11.91 -1.52
CA VAL A 119 -7.13 -11.28 -2.85
C VAL A 119 -5.85 -11.59 -3.64
N SER A 120 -4.74 -11.89 -2.96
CA SER A 120 -3.41 -11.96 -3.58
C SER A 120 -2.76 -13.36 -3.55
N GLN A 121 -3.33 -14.33 -2.83
CA GLN A 121 -2.76 -15.68 -2.68
C GLN A 121 -2.40 -16.37 -4.00
N ASP A 122 -3.13 -16.09 -5.08
CA ASP A 122 -2.92 -16.76 -6.38
C ASP A 122 -1.84 -16.07 -7.23
N VAL A 123 -1.23 -15.01 -6.68
CA VAL A 123 -0.12 -14.27 -7.30
C VAL A 123 1.21 -14.96 -6.96
N ILE A 124 1.64 -15.81 -7.87
CA ILE A 124 2.89 -16.58 -7.81
C ILE A 124 3.75 -16.21 -9.00
N ILE A 125 5.09 -16.30 -8.87
CA ILE A 125 5.98 -16.18 -10.04
C ILE A 125 5.84 -17.45 -10.90
N ARG A 126 5.34 -17.34 -12.13
CA ARG A 126 5.11 -18.50 -13.01
C ARG A 126 6.09 -18.65 -14.15
N GLU A 127 6.64 -17.54 -14.62
CA GLU A 127 7.54 -17.48 -15.76
C GLU A 127 8.67 -16.49 -15.48
N GLU A 128 9.75 -16.57 -16.26
CA GLU A 128 10.90 -15.68 -16.08
C GLU A 128 10.64 -14.29 -16.69
N ASP A 129 10.06 -14.26 -17.90
CA ASP A 129 9.74 -13.04 -18.62
C ASP A 129 8.39 -13.16 -19.33
N CYS A 130 7.54 -12.14 -19.21
CA CYS A 130 6.25 -12.05 -19.89
C CYS A 130 6.31 -11.29 -21.23
N GLY A 131 7.48 -10.77 -21.62
CA GLY A 131 7.70 -10.04 -22.88
C GLY A 131 6.89 -8.74 -22.99
N THR A 132 6.56 -8.09 -21.88
CA THR A 132 5.78 -6.84 -21.90
C THR A 132 6.71 -5.64 -22.10
N ASP A 133 6.33 -4.73 -23.00
CA ASP A 133 6.97 -3.42 -23.14
C ASP A 133 6.31 -2.35 -22.26
N LYS A 134 5.27 -2.72 -21.47
CA LYS A 134 4.63 -1.80 -20.52
C LYS A 134 5.60 -1.50 -19.37
N TYR A 135 5.73 -0.23 -19.04
CA TYR A 135 6.62 0.26 -18.00
C TYR A 135 5.88 1.10 -16.98
N LEU A 136 6.48 1.21 -15.80
CA LEU A 136 6.16 2.20 -14.80
C LEU A 136 7.20 3.32 -14.87
N LEU A 137 6.75 4.56 -14.91
CA LEU A 137 7.63 5.73 -14.85
C LEU A 137 7.91 6.05 -13.37
N ALA A 138 9.04 5.55 -12.86
CA ALA A 138 9.47 5.80 -11.48
C ALA A 138 9.97 7.25 -11.34
N LYS A 139 9.46 7.95 -10.32
CA LYS A 139 9.80 9.33 -9.94
C LYS A 139 9.73 9.44 -8.41
N ASP A 140 10.35 10.46 -7.84
CA ASP A 140 10.19 10.76 -6.41
C ASP A 140 8.71 10.96 -6.05
N PHE A 141 8.27 10.35 -4.96
CA PHE A 141 6.98 10.70 -4.37
C PHE A 141 7.15 11.93 -3.49
N LYS A 142 6.60 13.05 -3.94
CA LYS A 142 6.64 14.33 -3.22
C LYS A 142 5.24 14.73 -2.74
N ASP A 143 5.16 15.26 -1.53
CA ASP A 143 3.97 15.94 -0.97
C ASP A 143 4.34 17.40 -0.70
N GLY A 144 4.06 18.26 -1.68
CA GLY A 144 4.52 19.65 -1.66
C GLY A 144 6.05 19.74 -1.70
N LYS A 145 6.66 20.02 -0.55
CA LYS A 145 8.13 20.13 -0.40
C LYS A 145 8.76 18.91 0.28
N GLU A 146 7.95 18.06 0.91
CA GLU A 146 8.44 16.88 1.61
C GLU A 146 8.57 15.72 0.62
N VAL A 147 9.72 15.05 0.63
CA VAL A 147 9.92 13.83 -0.15
C VAL A 147 9.46 12.68 0.72
N ILE A 148 8.43 11.96 0.27
CA ILE A 148 7.91 10.76 0.92
C ILE A 148 8.85 9.59 0.62
N GLU A 149 9.28 9.48 -0.64
CA GLU A 149 10.12 8.40 -1.11
C GLU A 149 10.96 8.85 -2.30
N ASP A 150 12.25 8.59 -2.23
CA ASP A 150 13.25 8.96 -3.22
C ASP A 150 13.24 7.99 -4.41
N LEU A 151 13.60 8.47 -5.60
CA LEU A 151 13.72 7.65 -6.80
C LEU A 151 14.59 6.41 -6.58
N ARG A 152 15.68 6.56 -5.82
CA ARG A 152 16.62 5.49 -5.46
C ARG A 152 15.91 4.26 -4.88
N ASP A 153 15.13 4.45 -3.82
CA ASP A 153 14.42 3.36 -3.15
C ASP A 153 13.40 2.69 -4.08
N ARG A 154 12.81 3.45 -5.01
CA ARG A 154 11.80 2.94 -5.95
C ARG A 154 12.37 2.08 -7.07
N ILE A 155 13.61 2.34 -7.50
CA ILE A 155 14.23 1.64 -8.64
C ILE A 155 15.05 0.42 -8.21
N ILE A 156 15.53 0.36 -6.97
CA ILE A 156 16.36 -0.75 -6.48
C ILE A 156 15.66 -2.10 -6.66
N GLY A 157 16.38 -3.06 -7.24
CA GLY A 157 15.90 -4.41 -7.47
C GLY A 157 14.83 -4.54 -8.56
N ARG A 158 14.59 -3.48 -9.36
CA ARG A 158 13.73 -3.55 -10.56
C ARG A 158 14.57 -3.69 -11.83
N TYR A 159 13.93 -4.13 -12.91
CA TYR A 159 14.53 -4.21 -14.23
C TYR A 159 14.24 -2.97 -15.06
N SER A 160 15.24 -2.47 -15.79
CA SER A 160 15.09 -1.38 -16.75
C SER A 160 14.33 -1.84 -18.01
N VAL A 161 13.54 -0.94 -18.61
CA VAL A 161 12.86 -1.21 -19.90
C VAL A 161 13.66 -0.68 -21.10
N GLU A 162 14.48 0.34 -20.87
CA GLU A 162 15.35 0.97 -21.86
C GLU A 162 16.75 1.16 -21.28
N ASP A 163 17.72 1.38 -22.16
CA ASP A 163 19.09 1.69 -21.77
C ASP A 163 19.10 3.05 -21.03
N ILE A 164 19.62 3.07 -19.80
CA ILE A 164 19.75 4.29 -19.03
C ILE A 164 21.10 4.91 -19.36
N ILE A 165 21.09 6.09 -19.96
CA ILE A 165 22.29 6.77 -20.44
C ILE A 165 22.60 7.94 -19.51
N ASN A 166 23.88 8.14 -19.18
CA ASN A 166 24.34 9.33 -18.49
C ASN A 166 24.22 10.56 -19.40
N PRO A 167 23.44 11.60 -19.04
CA PRO A 167 23.28 12.80 -19.85
C PRO A 167 24.58 13.60 -20.09
N GLU A 168 25.57 13.48 -19.20
CA GLU A 168 26.83 14.24 -19.27
C GLU A 168 27.90 13.51 -20.09
N THR A 169 28.05 12.20 -19.90
CA THR A 169 29.12 11.42 -20.56
C THR A 169 28.64 10.67 -21.81
N GLY A 170 27.33 10.43 -21.95
CA GLY A 170 26.76 9.61 -23.01
C GLY A 170 27.00 8.10 -22.84
N GLU A 171 27.57 7.66 -21.72
CA GLU A 171 27.80 6.25 -21.42
C GLU A 171 26.53 5.58 -20.89
N ILE A 172 26.34 4.30 -21.24
CA ILE A 172 25.23 3.48 -20.75
C ILE A 172 25.54 3.06 -19.31
N ILE A 173 24.68 3.44 -18.37
CA ILE A 173 24.75 3.07 -16.96
C ILE A 173 24.13 1.68 -16.75
N VAL A 174 22.98 1.42 -17.39
CA VAL A 174 22.21 0.18 -17.28
C VAL A 174 21.69 -0.21 -18.65
N ASN A 175 21.90 -1.45 -19.07
CA ASN A 175 21.33 -1.96 -20.32
C ASN A 175 19.84 -2.29 -20.15
N LYS A 176 19.11 -2.41 -21.25
CA LYS A 176 17.73 -2.90 -21.26
C LYS A 176 17.64 -4.30 -20.64
N ASP A 177 16.60 -4.52 -19.83
CA ASP A 177 16.34 -5.78 -19.13
C ASP A 177 17.46 -6.20 -18.15
N GLU A 178 18.23 -5.23 -17.65
CA GLU A 178 19.20 -5.42 -16.58
C GLU A 178 18.61 -4.98 -15.23
N MET A 179 18.95 -5.71 -14.16
CA MET A 179 18.47 -5.39 -12.81
C MET A 179 19.28 -4.23 -12.23
N ILE A 180 18.58 -3.23 -11.69
CA ILE A 180 19.18 -2.10 -11.00
C ILE A 180 19.58 -2.55 -9.58
N THR A 181 20.88 -2.65 -9.32
CA THR A 181 21.43 -2.90 -7.99
C THR A 181 21.57 -1.59 -7.19
N GLU A 182 21.90 -1.68 -5.90
CA GLU A 182 22.14 -0.51 -5.06
C GLU A 182 23.22 0.41 -5.62
N ASP A 183 24.35 -0.15 -6.06
CA ASP A 183 25.46 0.62 -6.63
C ASP A 183 25.05 1.37 -7.89
N ILE A 184 24.25 0.73 -8.74
CA ILE A 184 23.72 1.34 -9.96
C ILE A 184 22.72 2.45 -9.62
N ALA A 185 21.86 2.23 -8.63
CA ALA A 185 20.90 3.23 -8.18
C ALA A 185 21.60 4.49 -7.63
N ASP A 186 22.69 4.32 -6.88
CA ASP A 186 23.51 5.43 -6.37
C ASP A 186 24.13 6.24 -7.52
N ILE A 187 24.59 5.58 -8.59
CA ILE A 187 25.09 6.26 -9.80
C ILE A 187 23.99 7.06 -10.48
N ILE A 188 22.79 6.48 -10.65
CA ILE A 188 21.63 7.15 -11.27
C ILE A 188 21.25 8.42 -10.50
N GLU A 189 21.27 8.36 -9.17
CA GLU A 189 20.97 9.49 -8.30
C GLU A 189 22.05 10.59 -8.39
N GLN A 190 23.34 10.22 -8.39
CA GLN A 190 24.46 11.16 -8.50
C GLN A 190 24.46 11.91 -9.84
N VAL A 191 24.06 11.24 -10.92
CA VAL A 191 23.93 11.83 -12.26
C VAL A 191 22.73 12.79 -12.35
N GLY A 192 21.81 12.75 -11.37
CA GLY A 192 20.66 13.66 -11.30
C GLY A 192 19.51 13.30 -12.26
N ILE A 193 19.40 12.02 -12.64
CA ILE A 193 18.28 11.52 -13.43
C ILE A 193 17.01 11.55 -12.57
N LYS A 194 15.95 12.20 -13.06
CA LYS A 194 14.71 12.40 -12.28
C LYS A 194 13.64 11.34 -12.51
N GLU A 195 13.71 10.65 -13.64
CA GLU A 195 12.66 9.72 -14.07
C GLU A 195 13.29 8.52 -14.74
N VAL A 196 12.87 7.30 -14.35
CA VAL A 196 13.40 6.05 -14.90
C VAL A 196 12.24 5.14 -15.28
N LYS A 197 12.29 4.55 -16.48
CA LYS A 197 11.33 3.54 -16.93
C LYS A 197 11.73 2.16 -16.44
N VAL A 198 10.94 1.62 -15.52
CA VAL A 198 11.18 0.31 -14.91
C VAL A 198 10.03 -0.65 -15.20
N ARG A 199 10.34 -1.94 -15.20
CA ARG A 199 9.32 -2.99 -15.19
C ARG A 199 8.62 -3.00 -13.83
N SER A 200 7.33 -3.28 -13.86
CA SER A 200 6.48 -3.31 -12.67
C SER A 200 5.48 -4.45 -12.79
N VAL A 201 5.05 -4.94 -11.63
CA VAL A 201 3.98 -5.93 -11.52
C VAL A 201 2.70 -5.44 -12.18
N LEU A 202 2.43 -4.13 -12.14
CA LEU A 202 1.25 -3.49 -12.74
C LEU A 202 1.17 -3.68 -14.27
N GLY A 203 2.32 -3.74 -14.95
CA GLY A 203 2.43 -3.89 -16.40
C GLY A 203 2.58 -5.35 -16.88
N CYS A 204 2.63 -6.31 -15.95
CA CYS A 204 2.93 -7.71 -16.24
C CYS A 204 1.78 -8.42 -16.97
N ARG A 205 2.08 -9.10 -18.10
CA ARG A 205 1.08 -9.80 -18.94
C ARG A 205 0.85 -11.28 -18.60
N THR A 206 1.56 -11.81 -17.59
CA THR A 206 1.33 -13.19 -17.10
C THR A 206 -0.12 -13.39 -16.65
N ARG A 207 -0.79 -14.42 -17.18
CA ARG A 207 -2.22 -14.70 -16.93
C ARG A 207 -2.55 -14.95 -15.45
N HIS A 208 -1.90 -15.96 -14.87
CA HIS A 208 -2.08 -16.32 -13.47
C HIS A 208 -0.79 -16.03 -12.70
N GLY A 209 -0.70 -14.87 -12.06
CA GLY A 209 0.49 -14.47 -11.30
C GLY A 209 1.36 -13.46 -12.03
N VAL A 210 2.68 -13.49 -11.81
CA VAL A 210 3.64 -12.52 -12.32
C VAL A 210 4.84 -13.24 -12.95
N CYS A 211 5.60 -12.56 -13.81
CA CYS A 211 6.92 -13.03 -14.22
C CYS A 211 8.02 -12.49 -13.29
N ALA A 212 9.16 -13.17 -13.29
CA ALA A 212 10.30 -12.83 -12.45
C ALA A 212 10.84 -11.42 -12.76
N LYS A 213 11.00 -11.05 -14.04
CA LYS A 213 11.51 -9.72 -14.42
C LYS A 213 10.59 -8.55 -14.04
N CYS A 214 9.26 -8.73 -14.09
CA CYS A 214 8.32 -7.67 -13.68
C CYS A 214 8.27 -7.49 -12.16
N TYR A 215 8.59 -8.52 -11.38
CA TYR A 215 8.71 -8.44 -9.93
C TYR A 215 10.09 -7.96 -9.47
N GLY A 216 11.14 -8.45 -10.14
CA GLY A 216 12.52 -8.11 -9.88
C GLY A 216 13.16 -8.95 -8.79
N ARG A 217 13.79 -8.27 -7.84
CA ARG A 217 14.54 -8.85 -6.73
C ARG A 217 13.64 -9.35 -5.60
N ASN A 218 13.97 -10.51 -5.05
CA ASN A 218 13.43 -10.99 -3.78
C ASN A 218 14.09 -10.22 -2.63
N LEU A 219 13.28 -9.49 -1.87
CA LEU A 219 13.75 -8.62 -0.78
C LEU A 219 14.27 -9.41 0.43
N ALA A 220 13.91 -10.69 0.55
CA ALA A 220 14.35 -11.54 1.66
C ALA A 220 15.75 -12.15 1.42
N THR A 221 16.06 -12.52 0.17
CA THR A 221 17.35 -13.15 -0.17
C THR A 221 18.34 -12.18 -0.77
N GLY A 222 17.86 -11.11 -1.42
CA GLY A 222 18.70 -10.20 -2.17
C GLY A 222 19.03 -10.67 -3.60
N ASP A 223 18.49 -11.81 -4.03
CA ASP A 223 18.70 -12.36 -5.37
C ASP A 223 17.48 -12.09 -6.28
N PRO A 224 17.59 -12.27 -7.61
CA PRO A 224 16.42 -12.32 -8.49
C PRO A 224 15.39 -13.35 -8.00
N VAL A 225 14.10 -13.01 -8.13
CA VAL A 225 13.04 -13.90 -7.66
C VAL A 225 12.97 -15.19 -8.47
N ASN A 226 12.75 -16.30 -7.77
CA ASN A 226 12.66 -17.61 -8.41
C ASN A 226 11.23 -17.93 -8.87
N VAL A 227 11.11 -18.77 -9.89
CA VAL A 227 9.82 -19.30 -10.32
C VAL A 227 9.24 -20.18 -9.21
N GLY A 228 8.00 -19.90 -8.80
CA GLY A 228 7.30 -20.57 -7.71
C GLY A 228 7.23 -19.78 -6.41
N GLU A 229 7.88 -18.62 -6.32
CA GLU A 229 7.76 -17.75 -5.16
C GLU A 229 6.32 -17.22 -5.00
N ALA A 230 5.74 -17.38 -3.81
CA ALA A 230 4.37 -16.93 -3.49
C ALA A 230 4.34 -15.44 -3.12
N VAL A 231 4.73 -14.58 -4.08
CA VAL A 231 4.92 -13.13 -3.86
C VAL A 231 3.66 -12.41 -3.41
N GLY A 232 2.47 -12.91 -3.74
CA GLY A 232 1.21 -12.38 -3.25
C GLY A 232 1.03 -12.53 -1.74
N THR A 233 1.26 -13.73 -1.21
CA THR A 233 1.22 -13.97 0.24
C THR A 233 2.26 -13.14 0.98
N ILE A 234 3.48 -13.02 0.42
CA ILE A 234 4.54 -12.17 0.97
C ILE A 234 4.07 -10.71 1.01
N ALA A 235 3.54 -10.18 -0.10
CA ALA A 235 3.04 -8.81 -0.16
C ALA A 235 1.92 -8.53 0.85
N ALA A 236 0.97 -9.45 0.98
CA ALA A 236 -0.12 -9.31 1.95
C ALA A 236 0.40 -9.26 3.40
N GLN A 237 1.41 -10.07 3.73
CA GLN A 237 2.04 -10.07 5.05
C GLN A 237 2.88 -8.81 5.28
N SER A 238 3.67 -8.37 4.30
CA SER A 238 4.46 -7.13 4.36
C SER A 238 3.61 -5.88 4.58
N ILE A 239 2.34 -5.90 4.16
CA ILE A 239 1.39 -4.81 4.39
C ILE A 239 0.64 -4.99 5.73
N GLY A 240 0.22 -6.23 6.01
CA GLY A 240 -0.64 -6.55 7.15
C GLY A 240 0.06 -6.58 8.50
N GLU A 241 1.28 -7.11 8.58
CA GLU A 241 2.06 -7.18 9.82
C GLU A 241 2.37 -5.78 10.38
N PRO A 242 2.90 -4.84 9.57
CA PRO A 242 3.12 -3.49 10.06
C PRO A 242 1.81 -2.79 10.38
N GLY A 243 0.75 -3.06 9.61
CA GLY A 243 -0.60 -2.58 9.93
C GLY A 243 -1.05 -2.99 11.35
N THR A 244 -0.69 -4.19 11.80
CA THR A 244 -1.01 -4.66 13.17
C THR A 244 -0.10 -3.96 14.18
N GLN A 245 1.18 -3.81 13.85
CA GLN A 245 2.14 -3.07 14.67
C GLN A 245 1.71 -1.61 14.89
N LEU A 246 1.17 -0.93 13.87
CA LEU A 246 0.65 0.43 13.98
C LEU A 246 -0.48 0.54 15.00
N THR A 247 -1.38 -0.44 15.03
CA THR A 247 -2.45 -0.49 16.04
C THR A 247 -1.93 -0.76 17.44
N MET A 248 -0.82 -1.50 17.57
CA MET A 248 -0.19 -1.81 18.86
C MET A 248 0.75 -0.71 19.37
N ARG A 249 1.46 0.04 18.51
CA ARG A 249 2.40 1.10 18.95
C ARG A 249 1.72 2.24 19.72
N THR A 250 0.40 2.35 19.63
CA THR A 250 -0.45 3.23 20.44
C THR A 250 -0.28 3.04 21.96
N PHE A 251 0.25 1.90 22.42
CA PHE A 251 0.56 1.66 23.84
C PHE A 251 1.47 2.72 24.45
N HIS A 252 2.42 3.29 23.69
CA HIS A 252 3.47 4.16 24.24
C HIS A 252 3.11 5.65 24.28
N THR A 253 2.12 6.09 23.51
CA THR A 253 1.61 7.46 23.53
C THR A 253 0.42 7.64 24.48
N GLY A 254 -0.05 6.53 25.09
CA GLY A 254 -1.20 6.42 25.98
C GLY A 254 -1.48 7.63 26.87
N GLY A 255 -2.37 8.49 26.37
CA GLY A 255 -2.97 9.60 27.09
C GLY A 255 -2.31 10.95 26.93
N VAL A 256 -1.11 11.10 26.34
CA VAL A 256 -0.51 12.41 26.07
C VAL A 256 -1.15 13.02 24.81
N ALA A 257 -1.53 14.30 24.85
CA ALA A 257 -2.06 15.00 23.68
C ALA A 257 -1.00 15.10 22.56
N GLY A 258 -1.35 14.65 21.34
CA GLY A 258 -0.46 14.61 20.18
C GLY A 258 -1.16 14.05 18.94
N ALA A 259 -0.44 13.99 17.81
CA ALA A 259 -0.98 13.46 16.56
C ALA A 259 -1.44 12.01 16.74
N ASP A 260 -2.70 11.74 16.39
CA ASP A 260 -3.36 10.46 16.61
C ASP A 260 -2.85 9.41 15.61
N ILE A 261 -1.84 8.63 16.04
CA ILE A 261 -1.26 7.47 15.31
C ILE A 261 -2.36 6.51 14.83
N THR A 262 -3.51 6.47 15.51
CA THR A 262 -4.59 5.53 15.23
C THR A 262 -5.39 5.82 13.95
N GLN A 263 -5.12 6.93 13.25
CA GLN A 263 -5.82 7.31 12.00
C GLN A 263 -5.29 6.58 10.75
N GLY A 264 -4.08 5.98 10.80
CA GLY A 264 -3.43 5.41 9.61
C GLY A 264 -4.16 4.19 9.03
N LEU A 265 -4.44 3.18 9.86
CA LEU A 265 -5.04 1.92 9.38
C LEU A 265 -6.43 2.09 8.75
N PRO A 266 -7.38 2.86 9.33
CA PRO A 266 -8.66 3.11 8.69
C PRO A 266 -8.55 3.72 7.29
N ARG A 267 -7.52 4.57 7.07
CA ARG A 267 -7.26 5.16 5.76
C ARG A 267 -6.72 4.12 4.77
N VAL A 268 -5.79 3.26 5.19
CA VAL A 268 -5.30 2.14 4.36
C VAL A 268 -6.44 1.19 3.97
N GLU A 269 -7.31 0.86 4.93
CA GLU A 269 -8.50 0.04 4.65
C GLU A 269 -9.46 0.72 3.66
N GLU A 270 -9.72 2.01 3.83
CA GLU A 270 -10.57 2.78 2.92
C GLU A 270 -10.04 2.77 1.48
N LEU A 271 -8.72 2.89 1.30
CA LEU A 271 -8.03 2.84 0.01
C LEU A 271 -8.13 1.45 -0.64
N PHE A 272 -7.79 0.38 0.08
CA PHE A 272 -7.85 -0.99 -0.46
C PHE A 272 -9.28 -1.50 -0.68
N GLU A 273 -10.26 -0.97 0.03
CA GLU A 273 -11.67 -1.26 -0.25
C GLU A 273 -12.24 -0.36 -1.36
N ALA A 274 -11.44 0.55 -1.93
CA ALA A 274 -11.85 1.53 -2.92
C ALA A 274 -13.15 2.25 -2.52
N ARG A 275 -13.27 2.59 -1.23
CA ARG A 275 -14.45 3.26 -0.68
C ARG A 275 -14.41 4.75 -1.00
N LYS A 276 -15.59 5.36 -1.07
CA LYS A 276 -15.70 6.81 -1.20
C LYS A 276 -15.27 7.45 0.12
N PRO A 277 -14.24 8.33 0.13
CA PRO A 277 -13.68 8.87 1.36
C PRO A 277 -14.63 9.85 2.06
N LYS A 278 -14.44 10.00 3.37
CA LYS A 278 -15.03 11.10 4.15
C LYS A 278 -14.26 12.40 3.85
N GLY A 279 -14.97 13.51 3.59
CA GLY A 279 -14.32 14.76 3.21
C GLY A 279 -13.71 14.71 1.81
N LEU A 280 -14.56 14.45 0.81
CA LEU A 280 -14.16 14.28 -0.58
C LEU A 280 -13.61 15.57 -1.16
N ALA A 281 -12.37 15.53 -1.64
CA ALA A 281 -11.80 16.59 -2.45
C ALA A 281 -12.45 16.58 -3.83
N ILE A 282 -12.76 17.77 -4.34
CA ILE A 282 -13.21 17.96 -5.70
C ILE A 282 -11.98 18.03 -6.59
N ILE A 283 -11.94 17.20 -7.63
CA ILE A 283 -10.89 17.21 -8.65
C ILE A 283 -11.40 17.80 -9.96
N SER A 284 -10.52 18.45 -10.71
CA SER A 284 -10.85 18.92 -12.05
C SER A 284 -11.00 17.75 -13.02
N GLU A 285 -11.93 17.82 -13.96
CA GLU A 285 -12.09 16.83 -15.04
C GLU A 285 -11.43 17.33 -16.35
N ILE A 286 -11.20 18.62 -16.45
CA ILE A 286 -10.60 19.27 -17.62
C ILE A 286 -9.35 20.06 -17.19
N SER A 287 -8.39 20.20 -18.10
CA SER A 287 -7.22 21.05 -17.88
C SER A 287 -7.55 22.48 -18.30
N GLY A 288 -7.21 23.47 -17.48
CA GLY A 288 -7.56 24.86 -17.77
C GLY A 288 -7.20 25.86 -16.69
N GLU A 289 -7.57 27.11 -16.93
CA GLU A 289 -7.38 28.22 -16.00
C GLU A 289 -8.57 28.33 -15.04
N ILE A 290 -8.29 28.62 -13.78
CA ILE A 290 -9.29 28.67 -12.71
C ILE A 290 -9.85 30.07 -12.53
N SER A 291 -11.18 30.17 -12.47
CA SER A 291 -11.90 31.33 -11.97
C SER A 291 -12.79 30.93 -10.79
N ILE A 292 -12.83 31.75 -9.75
CA ILE A 292 -13.63 31.46 -8.54
C ILE A 292 -14.76 32.47 -8.46
N ASN A 293 -15.99 31.98 -8.55
CA ASN A 293 -17.21 32.77 -8.41
C ASN A 293 -17.80 32.53 -7.01
N GLU A 294 -17.74 33.53 -6.14
CA GLU A 294 -18.34 33.48 -4.82
C GLU A 294 -19.67 34.23 -4.78
N THR A 295 -20.77 33.49 -4.58
CA THR A 295 -22.10 34.05 -4.29
C THR A 295 -22.42 33.84 -2.80
N LYS A 296 -23.27 34.70 -2.20
CA LYS A 296 -23.67 34.61 -0.77
C LYS A 296 -24.17 33.23 -0.29
N LYS A 297 -24.57 32.32 -1.20
CA LYS A 297 -25.06 30.96 -0.89
C LYS A 297 -24.22 29.82 -1.47
N LYS A 298 -23.32 30.08 -2.43
CA LYS A 298 -22.56 29.05 -3.15
C LYS A 298 -21.20 29.58 -3.55
N LYS A 299 -20.16 28.76 -3.37
CA LYS A 299 -18.84 28.98 -3.95
C LYS A 299 -18.68 28.04 -5.13
N GLU A 300 -18.37 28.58 -6.31
CA GLU A 300 -18.17 27.80 -7.52
C GLU A 300 -16.80 28.08 -8.10
N VAL A 301 -16.11 27.02 -8.51
CA VAL A 301 -14.83 27.08 -9.22
C VAL A 301 -15.10 26.71 -10.65
N VAL A 302 -14.83 27.61 -11.60
CA VAL A 302 -15.00 27.37 -13.03
C VAL A 302 -13.64 27.22 -13.65
N VAL A 303 -13.39 26.05 -14.24
CA VAL A 303 -12.18 25.76 -15.02
C VAL A 303 -12.49 26.02 -16.49
N THR A 304 -11.67 26.82 -17.15
CA THR A 304 -11.80 27.15 -18.57
C THR A 304 -10.64 26.55 -19.35
N ALA A 305 -10.93 25.59 -20.23
CA ALA A 305 -9.94 24.95 -21.08
C ALA A 305 -9.54 25.83 -22.27
N LYS A 306 -8.42 25.51 -22.92
CA LYS A 306 -7.86 26.31 -24.03
C LYS A 306 -8.74 26.33 -25.29
N ASP A 307 -9.60 25.35 -25.43
CA ASP A 307 -10.61 25.19 -26.48
C ASP A 307 -11.91 25.99 -26.19
N GLY A 308 -12.00 26.62 -25.02
CA GLY A 308 -13.17 27.38 -24.57
C GLY A 308 -14.22 26.54 -23.85
N GLU A 309 -13.99 25.25 -23.60
CA GLU A 309 -14.88 24.44 -22.77
C GLU A 309 -14.75 24.88 -21.30
N THR A 310 -15.89 25.20 -20.67
CA THR A 310 -15.93 25.62 -19.27
C THR A 310 -16.66 24.61 -18.41
N LYS A 311 -16.08 24.22 -17.28
CA LYS A 311 -16.71 23.32 -16.31
C LYS A 311 -16.75 23.94 -14.93
N ALA A 312 -17.95 23.98 -14.35
CA ALA A 312 -18.20 24.58 -13.03
C ALA A 312 -18.31 23.50 -11.95
N TYR A 313 -17.57 23.70 -10.86
CA TYR A 313 -17.50 22.83 -9.69
C TYR A 313 -18.06 23.57 -8.47
N THR A 314 -19.18 23.09 -7.93
CA THR A 314 -19.74 23.65 -6.70
C THR A 314 -18.99 23.14 -5.48
N VAL A 315 -18.40 24.04 -4.71
CA VAL A 315 -17.64 23.73 -3.50
C VAL A 315 -18.52 23.87 -2.26
N THR A 316 -18.51 22.83 -1.42
CA THR A 316 -19.27 22.81 -0.16
C THR A 316 -18.73 23.84 0.83
N TYR A 317 -19.64 24.55 1.50
CA TYR A 317 -19.29 25.57 2.50
C TYR A 317 -18.45 24.95 3.63
N GLY A 318 -17.26 25.52 3.87
CA GLY A 318 -16.28 25.03 4.85
C GLY A 318 -15.07 24.31 4.25
N SER A 319 -15.10 23.94 2.97
CA SER A 319 -13.94 23.36 2.29
C SER A 319 -12.90 24.44 1.98
N ARG A 320 -11.62 24.16 2.26
CA ARG A 320 -10.51 25.07 1.92
C ARG A 320 -10.08 24.84 0.47
N PHE A 321 -9.79 25.93 -0.24
CA PHE A 321 -9.27 25.85 -1.60
C PHE A 321 -7.77 25.53 -1.59
N LYS A 322 -7.36 24.62 -2.47
CA LYS A 322 -5.95 24.34 -2.75
C LYS A 322 -5.41 25.26 -3.86
N VAL A 323 -6.32 25.79 -4.68
CA VAL A 323 -6.06 26.58 -5.89
C VAL A 323 -6.46 28.04 -5.71
N ARG A 324 -5.86 28.92 -6.50
CA ARG A 324 -6.14 30.37 -6.54
C ARG A 324 -6.72 30.77 -7.91
N PRO A 325 -7.46 31.91 -7.98
CA PRO A 325 -7.89 32.45 -9.28
C PRO A 325 -6.68 32.75 -10.17
N GLY A 326 -6.73 32.29 -11.42
CA GLY A 326 -5.63 32.40 -12.39
C GLY A 326 -4.63 31.23 -12.37
N ASP A 327 -4.76 30.28 -11.44
CA ASP A 327 -3.95 29.06 -11.47
C ASP A 327 -4.36 28.16 -12.64
N PHE A 328 -3.37 27.54 -13.29
CA PHE A 328 -3.60 26.50 -14.28
C PHE A 328 -3.59 25.13 -13.61
N VAL A 329 -4.64 24.33 -13.84
CA VAL A 329 -4.74 22.96 -13.33
C VAL A 329 -4.83 21.95 -14.45
N GLU A 330 -4.29 20.76 -14.23
CA GLU A 330 -4.45 19.63 -15.13
C GLU A 330 -5.68 18.80 -14.76
N ALA A 331 -6.19 18.03 -15.73
CA ALA A 331 -7.27 17.08 -15.50
C ALA A 331 -6.89 16.08 -14.39
N GLY A 332 -7.69 16.06 -13.33
CA GLY A 332 -7.57 15.22 -12.14
C GLY A 332 -6.77 15.84 -10.99
N ASP A 333 -6.43 17.14 -11.06
CA ASP A 333 -5.84 17.87 -9.94
C ASP A 333 -6.90 18.33 -8.92
N GLU A 334 -6.49 18.42 -7.65
CA GLU A 334 -7.35 18.77 -6.52
C GLU A 334 -7.64 20.27 -6.47
N ILE A 335 -8.92 20.63 -6.51
CA ILE A 335 -9.42 22.01 -6.35
C ILE A 335 -9.54 22.38 -4.87
N THR A 336 -9.98 21.43 -4.04
CA THR A 336 -10.22 21.62 -2.61
C THR A 336 -9.37 20.67 -1.78
N GLU A 337 -9.03 21.07 -0.56
CA GLU A 337 -8.43 20.15 0.42
C GLU A 337 -9.39 18.99 0.73
N GLY A 338 -8.84 17.79 0.85
CA GLY A 338 -9.59 16.59 1.20
C GLY A 338 -8.99 15.33 0.60
N SER A 339 -9.72 14.23 0.72
CA SER A 339 -9.33 12.94 0.14
C SER A 339 -9.94 12.74 -1.23
N VAL A 340 -9.13 12.30 -2.21
CA VAL A 340 -9.62 12.03 -3.56
C VAL A 340 -10.24 10.64 -3.65
N ASN A 341 -11.33 10.53 -4.41
CA ASN A 341 -11.97 9.27 -4.71
C ASN A 341 -11.25 8.53 -5.86
N PRO A 342 -10.71 7.31 -5.62
CA PRO A 342 -10.02 6.54 -6.66
C PRO A 342 -10.84 6.28 -7.92
N HIS A 343 -12.18 6.15 -7.80
CA HIS A 343 -13.06 5.93 -8.94
C HIS A 343 -13.15 7.12 -9.88
N ASP A 344 -12.97 8.33 -9.37
CA ASP A 344 -12.98 9.54 -10.19
C ASP A 344 -11.63 9.72 -10.88
N ILE A 345 -10.53 9.37 -10.20
CA ILE A 345 -9.19 9.30 -10.83
C ILE A 345 -9.18 8.29 -11.99
N LEU A 346 -9.75 7.10 -11.81
CA LEU A 346 -9.80 6.09 -12.88
C LEU A 346 -10.53 6.61 -14.13
N LYS A 347 -11.58 7.43 -13.96
CA LYS A 347 -12.32 8.00 -15.09
C LYS A 347 -11.55 9.11 -15.81
N ILE A 348 -10.78 9.90 -15.07
CA ILE A 348 -10.13 11.12 -15.59
C ILE A 348 -8.70 10.82 -16.05
N LYS A 349 -7.85 10.27 -15.17
CA LYS A 349 -6.43 9.96 -15.44
C LYS A 349 -6.20 8.52 -15.92
N GLY A 350 -7.24 7.70 -16.02
CA GLY A 350 -7.14 6.31 -16.49
C GLY A 350 -6.50 5.35 -15.47
N VAL A 351 -6.11 4.16 -15.96
CA VAL A 351 -5.61 3.06 -15.13
C VAL A 351 -4.27 3.39 -14.48
N GLU A 352 -3.32 3.95 -15.23
CA GLU A 352 -2.01 4.33 -14.70
C GLU A 352 -2.11 5.41 -13.62
N GLY A 353 -3.00 6.39 -13.83
CA GLY A 353 -3.26 7.44 -12.85
C GLY A 353 -3.77 6.91 -11.52
N VAL A 354 -4.75 5.99 -11.54
CA VAL A 354 -5.28 5.41 -10.30
C VAL A 354 -4.29 4.45 -9.62
N GLN A 355 -3.48 3.72 -10.39
CA GLN A 355 -2.44 2.86 -9.85
C GLN A 355 -1.39 3.66 -9.09
N ASN A 356 -0.85 4.71 -9.73
CA ASN A 356 0.12 5.60 -9.11
C ASN A 356 -0.45 6.31 -7.87
N TYR A 357 -1.70 6.75 -7.93
CA TYR A 357 -2.37 7.36 -6.79
C TYR A 357 -2.49 6.41 -5.61
N LEU A 358 -2.95 5.17 -5.83
CA LEU A 358 -3.12 4.19 -4.75
C LEU A 358 -1.78 3.80 -4.12
N VAL A 359 -0.74 3.57 -4.94
CA VAL A 359 0.60 3.25 -4.43
C VAL A 359 1.13 4.41 -3.60
N LYS A 360 1.12 5.63 -4.15
CA LYS A 360 1.59 6.84 -3.45
C LYS A 360 0.86 7.07 -2.12
N GLU A 361 -0.46 6.97 -2.12
CA GLU A 361 -1.28 7.30 -0.94
C GLU A 361 -1.13 6.25 0.16
N VAL A 362 -1.05 4.96 -0.19
CA VAL A 362 -0.77 3.90 0.79
C VAL A 362 0.66 4.06 1.35
N GLN A 363 1.64 4.30 0.47
CA GLN A 363 3.04 4.49 0.86
C GLN A 363 3.19 5.70 1.80
N ARG A 364 2.52 6.81 1.50
CA ARG A 364 2.46 8.00 2.36
C ARG A 364 1.96 7.66 3.76
N VAL A 365 0.90 6.87 3.88
CA VAL A 365 0.35 6.51 5.20
C VAL A 365 1.34 5.66 6.01
N TYR A 366 2.01 4.68 5.40
CA TYR A 366 3.00 3.86 6.10
C TYR A 366 4.26 4.66 6.49
N ARG A 367 4.82 5.45 5.57
CA ARG A 367 6.00 6.30 5.81
C ARG A 367 5.74 7.37 6.89
N LEU A 368 4.57 8.00 6.89
CA LEU A 368 4.16 8.94 7.96
C LEU A 368 4.11 8.29 9.35
N GLN A 369 3.98 6.96 9.42
CA GLN A 369 4.02 6.20 10.66
C GLN A 369 5.39 5.57 10.96
N GLY A 370 6.41 5.91 10.15
CA GLY A 370 7.77 5.40 10.30
C GLY A 370 7.88 3.91 9.99
N VAL A 371 7.10 3.42 9.02
CA VAL A 371 7.20 2.05 8.48
C VAL A 371 7.53 2.16 7.00
N ASP A 372 8.63 1.51 6.61
CA ASP A 372 9.07 1.44 5.23
C ASP A 372 8.57 0.13 4.60
N ILE A 373 7.86 0.24 3.48
CA ILE A 373 7.35 -0.90 2.71
C ILE A 373 7.75 -0.67 1.25
N ASP A 374 8.16 -1.72 0.55
CA ASP A 374 8.47 -1.63 -0.88
C ASP A 374 7.20 -1.52 -1.73
N ASP A 375 7.21 -0.59 -2.69
CA ASP A 375 6.15 -0.35 -3.68
C ASP A 375 5.62 -1.64 -4.31
N LYS A 376 6.49 -2.63 -4.59
CA LYS A 376 6.11 -3.88 -5.29
C LYS A 376 5.02 -4.66 -4.54
N HIS A 377 4.99 -4.58 -3.21
CA HIS A 377 3.97 -5.23 -2.40
C HIS A 377 2.60 -4.55 -2.60
N ILE A 378 2.57 -3.22 -2.62
CA ILE A 378 1.33 -2.45 -2.84
C ILE A 378 0.86 -2.63 -4.28
N GLU A 379 1.78 -2.62 -5.25
CA GLU A 379 1.50 -2.86 -6.67
C GLU A 379 0.82 -4.21 -6.92
N ILE A 380 1.22 -5.27 -6.22
CA ILE A 380 0.56 -6.58 -6.32
C ILE A 380 -0.92 -6.47 -5.94
N ILE A 381 -1.25 -5.79 -4.83
CA ILE A 381 -2.63 -5.64 -4.38
C ILE A 381 -3.42 -4.76 -5.35
N VAL A 382 -2.84 -3.64 -5.77
CA VAL A 382 -3.46 -2.71 -6.73
C VAL A 382 -3.72 -3.39 -8.08
N ARG A 383 -2.81 -4.26 -8.53
CA ARG A 383 -3.02 -5.09 -9.73
C ARG A 383 -4.27 -5.96 -9.59
N GLN A 384 -4.47 -6.59 -8.43
CA GLN A 384 -5.66 -7.42 -8.21
C GLN A 384 -6.95 -6.61 -8.14
N MET A 385 -6.91 -5.39 -7.58
CA MET A 385 -8.06 -4.47 -7.56
C MET A 385 -8.51 -4.03 -8.96
N LEU A 386 -7.59 -4.03 -9.94
CA LEU A 386 -7.82 -3.60 -11.33
C LEU A 386 -7.77 -4.77 -12.32
N SER A 387 -7.89 -6.02 -11.86
CA SER A 387 -7.74 -7.22 -12.70
C SER A 387 -8.91 -7.48 -13.66
N LYS A 388 -10.06 -6.79 -13.46
CA LYS A 388 -11.32 -7.09 -14.15
C LYS A 388 -11.83 -5.95 -15.05
N VAL A 389 -12.56 -6.36 -16.07
CA VAL A 389 -13.29 -5.51 -17.01
C VAL A 389 -14.78 -5.80 -16.87
N ARG A 390 -15.59 -4.75 -16.81
CA ARG A 390 -17.05 -4.86 -16.92
C ARG A 390 -17.44 -4.73 -18.38
N ILE A 391 -18.16 -5.72 -18.89
CA ILE A 391 -18.65 -5.72 -20.26
C ILE A 391 -19.79 -4.69 -20.39
N GLU A 392 -19.68 -3.77 -21.33
CA GLU A 392 -20.73 -2.80 -21.68
C GLU A 392 -21.55 -3.33 -22.87
N GLU A 393 -20.85 -3.76 -23.93
CA GLU A 393 -21.46 -4.33 -25.13
C GLU A 393 -20.84 -5.70 -25.44
N GLN A 394 -21.68 -6.65 -25.81
CA GLN A 394 -21.28 -8.03 -26.09
C GLN A 394 -20.57 -8.19 -27.45
N GLY A 395 -20.91 -7.38 -28.45
CA GLY A 395 -20.48 -7.61 -29.83
C GLY A 395 -20.92 -9.00 -30.31
N ASP A 396 -20.04 -9.68 -31.04
CA ASP A 396 -20.23 -11.07 -31.51
C ASP A 396 -19.53 -12.09 -30.58
N THR A 397 -19.22 -11.71 -29.34
CA THR A 397 -18.62 -12.60 -28.33
C THR A 397 -19.68 -13.32 -27.49
N ASP A 398 -19.28 -14.34 -26.74
CA ASP A 398 -20.15 -15.03 -25.76
C ASP A 398 -20.28 -14.27 -24.42
N LEU A 399 -19.76 -13.04 -24.33
CA LEU A 399 -19.69 -12.29 -23.08
C LEU A 399 -21.01 -11.58 -22.77
N LEU A 400 -21.49 -11.74 -21.53
CA LEU A 400 -22.74 -11.09 -21.12
C LEU A 400 -22.53 -9.63 -20.71
N PRO A 401 -23.36 -8.68 -21.18
CA PRO A 401 -23.34 -7.30 -20.70
C PRO A 401 -23.51 -7.22 -19.18
N GLY A 402 -22.69 -6.39 -18.54
CA GLY A 402 -22.65 -6.22 -17.08
C GLY A 402 -21.83 -7.27 -16.32
N SER A 403 -21.40 -8.36 -16.97
CA SER A 403 -20.53 -9.37 -16.35
C SER A 403 -19.12 -8.82 -16.10
N LEU A 404 -18.42 -9.42 -15.12
CA LEU A 404 -17.04 -9.09 -14.78
C LEU A 404 -16.12 -10.23 -15.23
N VAL A 405 -15.24 -9.93 -16.17
CA VAL A 405 -14.27 -10.88 -16.75
C VAL A 405 -12.85 -10.39 -16.46
N TYR A 406 -11.88 -11.29 -16.33
CA TYR A 406 -10.48 -10.88 -16.23
C TYR A 406 -10.02 -10.18 -17.51
N LEU A 407 -9.12 -9.21 -17.36
CA LEU A 407 -8.63 -8.39 -18.46
C LEU A 407 -8.07 -9.24 -19.60
N TYR A 408 -7.17 -10.18 -19.30
CA TYR A 408 -6.46 -10.93 -20.34
C TYR A 408 -7.38 -11.92 -21.05
N ASP A 409 -8.34 -12.52 -20.35
CA ASP A 409 -9.35 -13.36 -20.99
C ASP A 409 -10.25 -12.54 -21.90
N PHE A 410 -10.61 -11.32 -21.50
CA PHE A 410 -11.35 -10.38 -22.35
C PHE A 410 -10.55 -9.97 -23.60
N GLU A 411 -9.25 -9.67 -23.45
CA GLU A 411 -8.35 -9.36 -24.57
C GLU A 411 -8.27 -10.55 -25.55
N ASP A 412 -8.06 -11.77 -25.04
CA ASP A 412 -7.92 -12.99 -25.84
C ASP A 412 -9.22 -13.36 -26.58
N ILE A 413 -10.39 -13.20 -25.95
CA ILE A 413 -11.70 -13.45 -26.57
C ILE A 413 -11.93 -12.47 -27.71
N ASN A 414 -11.62 -11.19 -27.48
CA ASN A 414 -11.77 -10.17 -28.50
C ASN A 414 -10.82 -10.36 -29.68
N GLU A 415 -9.56 -10.73 -29.42
CA GLU A 415 -8.58 -11.02 -30.47
C GLU A 415 -9.07 -12.14 -31.40
N LYS A 416 -9.59 -13.24 -30.85
CA LYS A 416 -10.17 -14.35 -31.63
C LYS A 416 -11.37 -13.94 -32.48
N VAL A 417 -12.23 -13.07 -31.95
CA VAL A 417 -13.40 -12.59 -32.70
C VAL A 417 -12.99 -11.63 -33.81
N ILE A 418 -11.98 -10.78 -33.57
CA ILE A 418 -11.40 -9.90 -34.59
C ILE A 418 -10.75 -10.72 -35.71
N GLU A 419 -9.99 -11.77 -35.37
CA GLU A 419 -9.42 -12.70 -36.35
C GLU A 419 -10.49 -13.40 -37.20
N SER A 420 -11.66 -13.67 -36.60
CA SER A 420 -12.82 -14.24 -37.29
C SER A 420 -13.64 -13.21 -38.07
N GLY A 421 -13.25 -11.93 -38.07
CA GLY A 421 -13.92 -10.83 -38.76
C GLY A 421 -15.20 -10.31 -38.08
N GLY A 422 -15.44 -10.71 -36.83
CA GLY A 422 -16.59 -10.27 -36.03
C GLY A 422 -16.37 -8.96 -35.29
N LYS A 423 -17.41 -8.46 -34.63
CA LYS A 423 -17.34 -7.27 -33.77
C LYS A 423 -16.87 -7.67 -32.36
N PRO A 424 -15.77 -7.09 -31.84
CA PRO A 424 -15.32 -7.36 -30.48
C PRO A 424 -16.29 -6.81 -29.44
N ALA A 425 -16.24 -7.37 -28.23
CA ALA A 425 -16.96 -6.83 -27.08
C ALA A 425 -16.31 -5.52 -26.60
N VAL A 426 -17.14 -4.59 -26.13
CA VAL A 426 -16.69 -3.34 -25.51
C VAL A 426 -16.82 -3.48 -24.00
N GLY A 427 -15.75 -3.18 -23.28
CA GLY A 427 -15.72 -3.27 -21.83
C GLY A 427 -14.92 -2.14 -21.20
N ARG A 428 -15.29 -1.77 -19.98
CA ARG A 428 -14.60 -0.75 -19.18
C ARG A 428 -13.88 -1.38 -18.00
N ARG A 429 -12.63 -1.00 -17.78
CA ARG A 429 -11.85 -1.39 -16.59
C ARG A 429 -12.57 -0.94 -15.32
N VAL A 430 -12.67 -1.81 -14.33
CA VAL A 430 -13.30 -1.48 -13.04
C VAL A 430 -12.30 -1.58 -11.90
N LEU A 431 -12.37 -0.62 -10.99
CA LEU A 431 -11.68 -0.69 -9.70
C LEU A 431 -12.59 -1.40 -8.70
N LEU A 432 -12.14 -2.51 -8.14
CA LEU A 432 -12.84 -3.25 -7.09
C LEU A 432 -12.06 -3.16 -5.79
N GLY A 433 -12.76 -3.01 -4.67
CA GLY A 433 -12.17 -3.20 -3.35
C GLY A 433 -11.75 -4.65 -3.15
N ILE A 434 -10.74 -4.90 -2.31
CA ILE A 434 -10.17 -6.23 -2.07
C ILE A 434 -11.21 -7.29 -1.67
N THR A 435 -12.23 -6.93 -0.89
CA THR A 435 -13.32 -7.86 -0.52
C THR A 435 -14.12 -8.31 -1.74
N LYS A 436 -14.49 -7.38 -2.62
CA LYS A 436 -15.25 -7.69 -3.85
C LYS A 436 -14.38 -8.42 -4.88
N ALA A 437 -13.09 -8.07 -4.97
CA ALA A 437 -12.15 -8.75 -5.85
C ALA A 437 -11.98 -10.22 -5.45
N SER A 438 -11.86 -10.51 -4.15
CA SER A 438 -11.72 -11.88 -3.61
C SER A 438 -12.96 -12.76 -3.85
N LEU A 439 -14.16 -12.19 -3.76
CA LEU A 439 -15.41 -12.90 -4.05
C LEU A 439 -15.63 -13.17 -5.54
N ALA A 440 -14.95 -12.43 -6.41
CA ALA A 440 -15.08 -12.54 -7.85
C ALA A 440 -14.01 -13.47 -8.46
N THR A 441 -13.40 -14.36 -7.69
CA THR A 441 -12.43 -15.35 -8.16
C THR A 441 -13.10 -16.45 -9.01
N GLU A 442 -12.31 -17.14 -9.84
CA GLU A 442 -12.84 -18.25 -10.66
C GLU A 442 -13.16 -19.47 -9.81
N SER A 443 -12.25 -19.81 -8.88
CA SER A 443 -12.43 -20.90 -7.92
C SER A 443 -13.58 -20.61 -6.96
N PHE A 444 -14.62 -21.42 -7.07
CA PHE A 444 -15.71 -21.37 -6.11
C PHE A 444 -15.30 -21.93 -4.75
N LEU A 445 -14.31 -22.85 -4.68
CA LEU A 445 -13.79 -23.39 -3.42
C LEU A 445 -13.06 -22.30 -2.62
N SER A 446 -12.22 -21.52 -3.28
CA SER A 446 -11.52 -20.38 -2.67
C SER A 446 -12.51 -19.30 -2.22
N ALA A 447 -13.44 -18.89 -3.09
CA ALA A 447 -14.47 -17.90 -2.76
C ALA A 447 -15.37 -18.35 -1.58
N ALA A 448 -15.80 -19.62 -1.56
CA ALA A 448 -16.68 -20.16 -0.52
C ALA A 448 -16.04 -20.19 0.87
N SER A 449 -14.71 -20.27 0.96
CA SER A 449 -13.97 -20.23 2.22
C SER A 449 -13.86 -18.81 2.82
N PHE A 450 -14.05 -17.77 1.99
CA PHE A 450 -13.85 -16.39 2.41
C PHE A 450 -15.11 -15.84 3.11
N GLN A 451 -16.18 -15.63 2.34
CA GLN A 451 -17.47 -15.09 2.80
C GLN A 451 -18.63 -15.61 1.94
N GLU A 452 -19.86 -15.51 2.47
CA GLU A 452 -21.11 -15.79 1.73
C GLU A 452 -21.19 -17.20 1.11
N THR A 453 -20.68 -18.21 1.82
CA THR A 453 -20.55 -19.61 1.37
C THR A 453 -21.81 -20.15 0.68
N THR A 454 -22.99 -19.97 1.28
CA THR A 454 -24.26 -20.45 0.69
C THR A 454 -24.55 -19.83 -0.68
N ARG A 455 -24.30 -18.52 -0.84
CA ARG A 455 -24.51 -17.82 -2.11
C ARG A 455 -23.56 -18.34 -3.18
N VAL A 456 -22.27 -18.46 -2.83
CA VAL A 456 -21.22 -18.93 -3.75
C VAL A 456 -21.49 -20.36 -4.23
N LEU A 457 -21.80 -21.27 -3.31
CA LEU A 457 -22.06 -22.68 -3.66
C LEU A 457 -23.36 -22.84 -4.48
N THR A 458 -24.40 -22.07 -4.17
CA THR A 458 -25.64 -22.10 -4.95
C THR A 458 -25.40 -21.63 -6.39
N GLU A 459 -24.65 -20.55 -6.57
CA GLU A 459 -24.30 -20.02 -7.88
C GLU A 459 -23.43 -21.00 -8.68
N ALA A 460 -22.44 -21.63 -8.03
CA ALA A 460 -21.60 -22.65 -8.64
C ALA A 460 -22.41 -23.88 -9.07
N ALA A 461 -23.36 -24.34 -8.25
CA ALA A 461 -24.22 -25.48 -8.56
C ALA A 461 -25.18 -25.18 -9.73
N ILE A 462 -25.78 -23.98 -9.77
CA ILE A 462 -26.66 -23.57 -10.88
C ILE A 462 -25.89 -23.50 -12.20
N LYS A 463 -24.65 -23.00 -12.16
CA LYS A 463 -23.80 -22.85 -13.35
C LYS A 463 -23.06 -24.13 -13.75
N GLY A 464 -23.07 -25.17 -12.91
CA GLY A 464 -22.26 -26.37 -13.12
C GLY A 464 -20.76 -26.07 -13.19
N LYS A 465 -20.26 -25.16 -12.34
CA LYS A 465 -18.84 -24.75 -12.37
C LYS A 465 -17.91 -25.91 -12.00
N GLU A 466 -16.81 -26.00 -12.73
CA GLU A 466 -15.65 -26.86 -12.42
C GLU A 466 -14.52 -25.99 -11.85
N ASP A 467 -13.64 -26.58 -11.03
CA ASP A 467 -12.53 -25.89 -10.38
C ASP A 467 -11.19 -26.55 -10.76
N ASP A 468 -10.31 -25.78 -11.39
CA ASP A 468 -9.04 -26.25 -11.94
C ASP A 468 -7.91 -26.32 -10.90
N LEU A 469 -8.15 -25.92 -9.65
CA LEU A 469 -7.19 -26.01 -8.54
C LEU A 469 -5.85 -25.30 -8.84
N ILE A 470 -5.93 -24.13 -9.49
CA ILE A 470 -4.77 -23.35 -9.93
C ILE A 470 -4.11 -22.59 -8.76
N GLY A 471 -4.90 -22.24 -7.75
CA GLY A 471 -4.52 -21.44 -6.60
C GLY A 471 -3.95 -22.24 -5.44
N LEU A 472 -3.56 -21.53 -4.38
CA LEU A 472 -3.00 -22.15 -3.18
C LEU A 472 -4.09 -22.81 -2.33
N LYS A 473 -5.20 -22.11 -2.16
CA LYS A 473 -6.19 -22.40 -1.13
C LYS A 473 -7.05 -23.61 -1.45
N GLU A 474 -7.42 -23.80 -2.72
CA GLU A 474 -8.19 -24.96 -3.17
C GLU A 474 -7.41 -26.24 -2.93
N ASN A 475 -6.09 -26.21 -3.18
CA ASN A 475 -5.20 -27.33 -2.93
C ASN A 475 -5.06 -27.61 -1.43
N VAL A 476 -4.96 -26.57 -0.58
CA VAL A 476 -4.97 -26.74 0.88
C VAL A 476 -6.28 -27.38 1.35
N ILE A 477 -7.43 -26.91 0.87
CA ILE A 477 -8.76 -27.42 1.26
C ILE A 477 -8.90 -28.92 0.92
N ILE A 478 -8.41 -29.34 -0.25
CA ILE A 478 -8.51 -30.73 -0.72
C ILE A 478 -7.38 -31.61 -0.16
N GLY A 479 -6.36 -31.03 0.46
CA GLY A 479 -5.19 -31.76 0.98
C GLY A 479 -4.18 -32.17 -0.09
N LYS A 480 -4.11 -31.42 -1.19
CA LYS A 480 -3.06 -31.55 -2.23
C LYS A 480 -1.90 -30.59 -1.95
N LEU A 481 -0.74 -30.88 -2.55
CA LEU A 481 0.40 -29.97 -2.55
C LEU A 481 0.04 -28.66 -3.25
N ILE A 482 0.35 -27.53 -2.62
CA ILE A 482 0.13 -26.21 -3.21
C ILE A 482 0.99 -26.01 -4.47
N PRO A 483 0.50 -25.29 -5.49
CA PRO A 483 1.23 -25.05 -6.75
C PRO A 483 2.26 -23.91 -6.65
N ALA A 484 2.97 -23.81 -5.52
CA ALA A 484 4.04 -22.85 -5.26
C ALA A 484 5.26 -23.55 -4.64
N GLY A 485 6.44 -22.92 -4.75
CA GLY A 485 7.72 -23.49 -4.33
C GLY A 485 7.92 -24.90 -4.88
N THR A 486 8.36 -25.83 -4.03
CA THR A 486 8.60 -27.24 -4.38
C THR A 486 7.35 -28.00 -4.84
N GLY A 487 6.15 -27.46 -4.62
CA GLY A 487 4.90 -28.08 -5.04
C GLY A 487 4.56 -27.90 -6.52
N MET A 488 5.28 -27.01 -7.24
CA MET A 488 5.09 -26.82 -8.68
C MET A 488 5.45 -28.07 -9.49
N ARG A 489 4.73 -28.29 -10.61
CA ARG A 489 5.02 -29.39 -11.54
C ARG A 489 6.45 -29.33 -12.10
N ARG A 490 6.99 -28.13 -12.31
CA ARG A 490 8.37 -27.90 -12.79
C ARG A 490 9.41 -28.58 -11.90
N TYR A 491 9.21 -28.62 -10.59
CA TYR A 491 10.16 -29.19 -9.63
C TYR A 491 9.88 -30.65 -9.29
N LYS A 492 8.66 -31.15 -9.55
CA LYS A 492 8.28 -32.54 -9.27
C LYS A 492 8.83 -33.55 -10.28
N ASN A 493 9.00 -33.13 -11.53
CA ASN A 493 9.40 -34.00 -12.63
C ASN A 493 10.84 -33.75 -13.07
N ILE A 494 11.71 -33.31 -12.15
CA ILE A 494 13.13 -33.17 -12.44
C ILE A 494 13.76 -34.56 -12.32
N ASP A 495 14.08 -35.16 -13.47
CA ASP A 495 14.95 -36.33 -13.50
C ASP A 495 16.37 -35.87 -13.17
N ILE A 496 16.88 -36.29 -12.01
CA ILE A 496 18.27 -36.04 -11.62
C ILE A 496 19.13 -36.96 -12.48
N VAL A 497 19.68 -36.41 -13.56
CA VAL A 497 20.70 -37.09 -14.35
C VAL A 497 21.98 -37.07 -13.52
N TYR A 498 22.29 -38.18 -12.86
CA TYR A 498 23.61 -38.40 -12.28
C TYR A 498 24.60 -38.57 -13.45
N GLU A 499 25.42 -37.55 -13.72
CA GLU A 499 26.64 -37.76 -14.50
C GLU A 499 27.65 -38.49 -13.62
N ASP A 500 27.56 -39.82 -13.56
CA ASP A 500 28.67 -40.67 -13.16
C ASP A 500 28.70 -41.92 -14.05
N LYS A 501 29.42 -41.81 -15.17
CA LYS A 501 30.30 -42.89 -15.61
C LYS A 501 31.40 -43.06 -14.55
N GLU A 502 31.06 -43.61 -13.38
CA GLU A 502 32.01 -44.17 -12.40
C GLU A 502 31.29 -44.93 -11.26
N ILE A 503 30.24 -45.70 -11.60
CA ILE A 503 29.71 -46.76 -10.71
C ILE A 503 30.17 -48.14 -11.22
N GLU A 504 31.46 -48.26 -11.56
CA GLU A 504 32.13 -49.57 -11.70
C GLU A 504 33.01 -49.90 -10.48
N THR A 505 33.26 -48.97 -9.57
CA THR A 505 34.19 -49.15 -8.44
C THR A 505 33.53 -49.47 -7.09
N LEU A 506 32.20 -49.43 -6.96
CA LEU A 506 31.51 -49.73 -5.69
C LEU A 506 30.70 -51.03 -5.66
N ILE A 507 30.67 -51.78 -6.77
CA ILE A 507 30.03 -53.11 -6.82
C ILE A 507 31.07 -54.26 -6.75
N GLU A 508 32.35 -53.99 -7.04
CA GLU A 508 33.41 -55.00 -6.85
C GLU A 508 33.76 -55.24 -5.36
N GLU A 509 33.44 -54.32 -4.43
CA GLU A 509 33.72 -54.52 -2.99
C GLU A 509 32.60 -55.20 -2.19
N LYS A 510 31.42 -55.47 -2.78
CA LYS A 510 30.34 -56.21 -2.10
C LYS A 510 30.28 -57.70 -2.46
N HIS A 511 31.28 -58.22 -3.16
CA HIS A 511 31.34 -59.65 -3.51
C HIS A 511 32.22 -60.53 -2.61
N VAL A 512 32.72 -60.03 -1.46
CA VAL A 512 33.68 -60.80 -0.65
C VAL A 512 33.19 -61.24 0.74
N ASP A 513 32.20 -60.60 1.37
CA ASP A 513 31.78 -61.03 2.72
C ASP A 513 30.34 -61.56 2.80
N SER A 514 30.26 -62.87 3.06
CA SER A 514 29.14 -63.71 3.53
C SER A 514 28.37 -64.58 2.52
N ILE A 515 29.10 -65.47 1.84
CA ILE A 515 28.71 -66.89 1.75
C ILE A 515 28.99 -67.52 3.13
N THR A 516 27.96 -67.94 3.88
CA THR A 516 27.86 -69.22 4.64
C THR A 516 26.68 -69.22 5.62
N ASN A 517 25.84 -70.25 5.48
CA ASN A 517 24.70 -70.73 6.29
C ASN A 517 23.36 -69.99 6.25
#